data_AF-A0A2L0WZP8-F1
#
_entry.id   AF-A0A2L0WZP8-F1
#
_cell.length_a   1.000
_cell.length_b   1.000
_cell.length_c   1.000
_cell.angle_alpha   90.00
_cell.angle_beta   90.00
_cell.angle_gamma   90.00
#
_symmetry.space_group_name_H-M   'P 1'
#
loop_
_entity.id
_entity.type
_entity.pdbx_description
1 polymer ?
#
loop_
_entity_poly.entity_id
_entity_poly.type
_entity_poly.pdbx_seq_one_letter_code
_entity_poly.pdbx_strand_id
1 'polypeptide(L)'
;MTWPLGVTVSRAKPTVKEDMMDLALDSTRLKRENAELRRQLAESQSLLANARDTNVAHAARILSLERALRELCQDALKHPHWPLLRWVRFGPMAGAIEQFKNGEL
;
A
#
# COMPACT_ATOMS: atom_id res chain seq x y z
N MET A 1 -44.83 -46.69 -46.85
CA MET A 1 -43.65 -45.88 -46.50
C MET A 1 -43.19 -46.30 -45.11
N THR A 2 -42.05 -46.97 -45.06
CA THR A 2 -41.42 -47.56 -43.88
C THR A 2 -40.62 -46.49 -43.13
N TRP A 3 -40.90 -46.32 -41.84
CA TRP A 3 -40.08 -45.51 -40.93
C TRP A 3 -38.88 -46.34 -40.45
N PRO A 4 -37.64 -45.82 -40.43
CA PRO A 4 -36.50 -46.60 -39.99
C PRO A 4 -36.44 -46.64 -38.46
N LEU A 5 -36.64 -47.84 -37.92
CA LEU A 5 -36.17 -48.26 -36.61
C LEU A 5 -34.64 -48.24 -36.63
N GLY A 6 -34.01 -47.62 -35.63
CA GLY A 6 -32.58 -47.83 -35.37
C GLY A 6 -31.78 -46.56 -35.11
N VAL A 7 -32.07 -45.86 -34.01
CA VAL A 7 -31.01 -45.20 -33.27
C VAL A 7 -31.11 -45.71 -31.85
N THR A 8 -30.24 -46.66 -31.50
CA THR A 8 -29.98 -47.00 -30.11
C THR A 8 -29.40 -45.76 -29.45
N VAL A 9 -30.25 -44.94 -28.85
CA VAL A 9 -29.80 -43.95 -27.88
C VAL A 9 -29.30 -44.75 -26.70
N SER A 10 -27.98 -44.92 -26.61
CA SER A 10 -27.35 -45.48 -25.42
C SER A 10 -27.72 -44.54 -24.26
N ARG A 11 -28.75 -44.92 -23.49
CA ARG A 11 -29.04 -44.30 -22.21
C ARG A 11 -27.92 -44.74 -21.27
N ALA A 12 -26.80 -44.03 -21.30
CA ALA A 12 -25.95 -43.95 -20.13
C ALA A 12 -26.85 -43.41 -19.01
N LYS A 13 -27.24 -44.27 -18.08
CA LYS A 13 -27.78 -43.81 -16.80
C LYS A 13 -26.55 -43.39 -16.00
N PRO A 14 -26.25 -42.08 -15.86
CA PRO A 14 -25.35 -41.69 -14.79
C PRO A 14 -26.00 -42.21 -13.50
N THR A 15 -25.25 -42.96 -12.70
CA THR A 15 -25.79 -43.36 -11.41
C THR A 15 -25.85 -42.10 -10.57
N VAL A 16 -27.04 -41.71 -10.11
CA VAL A 16 -27.27 -40.50 -9.28
C VAL A 16 -26.25 -40.37 -8.12
N LYS A 17 -25.67 -41.51 -7.70
CA LYS A 17 -24.62 -41.61 -6.70
C LYS A 17 -23.27 -41.02 -7.15
N GLU A 18 -22.87 -41.19 -8.41
CA GLU A 18 -21.65 -40.60 -9.00
C GLU A 18 -21.81 -39.09 -9.12
N ASP A 19 -22.93 -38.61 -9.68
CA ASP A 19 -23.22 -37.17 -9.79
C ASP A 19 -23.30 -36.48 -8.42
N MET A 20 -23.88 -37.13 -7.41
CA MET A 20 -23.89 -36.62 -6.04
C MET A 20 -22.48 -36.52 -5.44
N MET A 21 -21.59 -37.44 -5.79
CA MET A 21 -20.21 -37.45 -5.29
C MET A 21 -19.39 -36.34 -5.94
N ASP A 22 -19.55 -36.14 -7.25
CA ASP A 22 -18.91 -35.05 -7.99
C ASP A 22 -19.39 -33.68 -7.50
N LEU A 23 -20.70 -33.52 -7.29
CA LEU A 23 -21.27 -32.29 -6.70
C LEU A 23 -20.78 -32.02 -5.28
N ALA A 24 -20.60 -33.07 -4.46
CA ALA A 24 -20.05 -32.92 -3.12
C ALA A 24 -18.57 -32.49 -3.16
N LEU A 25 -17.78 -33.06 -4.07
CA LEU A 25 -16.39 -32.69 -4.29
C LEU A 25 -16.29 -31.23 -4.75
N ASP A 26 -17.10 -30.83 -5.73
CA ASP A 26 -17.17 -29.44 -6.20
C ASP A 26 -17.61 -28.48 -5.10
N SER A 27 -18.59 -28.86 -4.28
CA SER A 27 -19.02 -28.07 -3.12
C SER A 27 -17.89 -27.86 -2.11
N THR A 28 -17.12 -28.91 -1.82
CA THR A 28 -15.97 -28.78 -0.90
C THR A 28 -14.85 -27.93 -1.49
N ARG A 29 -14.61 -28.05 -2.80
CA ARG A 29 -13.64 -27.23 -3.52
C ARG A 29 -14.03 -25.74 -3.50
N LEU A 30 -15.27 -25.43 -3.86
CA LEU A 30 -15.80 -24.07 -3.82
C LEU A 30 -15.76 -23.46 -2.41
N LYS A 31 -16.03 -24.25 -1.37
CA LYS A 31 -15.91 -23.78 0.03
C LYS A 31 -14.46 -23.45 0.40
N ARG A 32 -13.49 -24.24 -0.06
CA ARG A 32 -12.06 -23.96 0.17
C ARG A 32 -11.62 -22.70 -0.57
N GLU A 33 -11.96 -22.59 -1.85
CA GLU A 33 -11.67 -21.40 -2.66
C GLU A 33 -12.32 -20.14 -2.07
N ASN A 34 -13.57 -20.22 -1.62
CA ASN A 34 -14.25 -19.09 -0.96
C ASN A 34 -13.57 -18.70 0.37
N ALA A 35 -13.14 -19.68 1.16
CA ALA A 35 -12.41 -19.41 2.40
C ALA A 35 -11.05 -18.74 2.14
N GLU A 36 -10.35 -19.14 1.08
CA GLU A 36 -9.09 -18.53 0.67
C GLU A 36 -9.29 -17.10 0.16
N LEU A 37 -10.28 -16.86 -0.70
CA LEU A 37 -10.63 -15.52 -1.16
C LEU A 37 -11.03 -14.59 -0.01
N ARG A 38 -11.74 -15.10 1.00
CA ARG A 38 -12.06 -14.31 2.21
C ARG A 38 -10.84 -13.96 3.02
N ARG A 39 -9.85 -14.85 3.12
CA ARG A 39 -8.57 -14.55 3.79
C ARG A 39 -7.80 -13.47 3.04
N GLN A 40 -7.66 -13.61 1.73
CA GLN A 40 -7.00 -12.62 0.88
C GLN A 40 -7.68 -11.24 0.94
N LEU A 41 -9.02 -11.21 0.96
CA LEU A 41 -9.80 -9.99 1.14
C LEU A 41 -9.49 -9.31 2.49
N ALA A 42 -9.47 -10.08 3.58
CA ALA A 42 -9.17 -9.56 4.91
C ALA A 42 -7.74 -9.00 5.00
N GLU A 43 -6.76 -9.72 4.43
CA GLU A 43 -5.37 -9.25 4.33
C GLU A 43 -5.26 -7.95 3.53
N SER A 44 -5.88 -7.89 2.35
CA SER A 44 -5.91 -6.69 1.51
C SER A 44 -6.55 -5.49 2.24
N GLN A 45 -7.65 -5.72 2.95
CA GLN A 45 -8.31 -4.67 3.75
C GLN A 45 -7.40 -4.13 4.86
N SER A 46 -6.65 -5.01 5.54
CA SER A 46 -5.71 -4.59 6.57
C SER A 46 -4.55 -3.74 5.99
N LEU A 47 -4.02 -4.13 4.82
CA LEU A 47 -2.98 -3.39 4.12
C LEU A 47 -3.49 -2.02 3.66
N LEU A 48 -4.72 -1.93 3.15
CA LEU A 48 -5.33 -0.66 2.75
C LEU A 48 -5.58 0.27 3.94
N ALA A 49 -5.96 -0.27 5.10
CA ALA A 49 -6.11 0.52 6.32
C ALA A 49 -4.77 1.13 6.75
N ASN A 50 -3.71 0.31 6.81
CA ASN A 50 -2.37 0.77 7.14
C ASN A 50 -1.87 1.83 6.15
N ALA A 51 -2.08 1.62 4.84
CA ALA A 51 -1.67 2.57 3.81
C ALA A 51 -2.41 3.92 3.90
N ARG A 52 -3.68 3.91 4.33
CA ARG A 52 -4.43 5.15 4.57
C ARG A 52 -3.83 5.93 5.74
N ASP A 53 -3.54 5.26 6.85
CA ASP A 53 -2.98 5.90 8.04
C ASP A 53 -1.59 6.48 7.76
N THR A 54 -0.73 5.76 7.04
CA THR A 54 0.58 6.26 6.63
C THR A 54 0.45 7.46 5.70
N ASN A 55 -0.46 7.42 4.73
CA ASN A 55 -0.69 8.53 3.80
C ASN A 55 -1.20 9.78 4.51
N VAL A 56 -2.09 9.64 5.50
CA VAL A 56 -2.56 10.77 6.31
C VAL A 56 -1.41 11.37 7.12
N ALA A 57 -0.58 10.53 7.75
CA ALA A 57 0.59 11.01 8.50
C ALA A 57 1.60 11.72 7.59
N HIS A 58 1.87 11.18 6.39
CA HIS A 58 2.75 11.82 5.41
C HIS A 58 2.18 13.16 4.92
N ALA A 59 0.88 13.23 4.61
CA ALA A 59 0.24 14.48 4.20
C ALA A 59 0.33 15.56 5.30
N ALA A 60 0.09 15.19 6.56
CA ALA A 60 0.24 16.10 7.69
C ALA A 60 1.69 16.60 7.83
N ARG A 61 2.68 15.72 7.62
CA ARG A 61 4.09 16.08 7.65
C ARG A 61 4.45 17.06 6.54
N ILE A 62 3.99 16.81 5.30
CA ILE A 62 4.20 17.72 4.16
C ILE A 62 3.63 19.11 4.47
N LEU A 63 2.38 19.19 4.95
CA LEU A 63 1.77 20.47 5.33
C LEU A 63 2.55 21.20 6.42
N SER A 64 3.08 20.47 7.40
CA SER A 64 3.91 21.08 8.46
C SER A 64 5.23 21.65 7.90
N LEU A 65 5.86 20.95 6.96
CA LEU A 65 7.09 21.39 6.31
C LEU A 65 6.84 22.58 5.40
N GLU A 66 5.73 22.60 4.66
CA GLU A 66 5.35 23.74 3.82
C GLU A 66 5.06 25.01 4.63
N ARG A 67 4.46 24.87 5.81
CA ARG A 67 4.27 26.00 6.74
C ARG A 67 5.60 26.52 7.25
N ALA A 68 6.46 25.62 7.74
CA ALA A 68 7.80 25.98 8.21
C ALA A 68 8.62 26.66 7.10
N LEU A 69 8.53 26.18 5.86
CA LEU A 69 9.22 26.78 4.72
C LEU A 69 8.67 28.17 4.40
N ARG A 70 7.35 28.37 4.43
CA ARG A 70 6.74 29.69 4.25
C ARG A 70 7.18 30.68 5.33
N GLU A 71 7.17 30.26 6.59
CA GLU A 71 7.66 31.06 7.72
C GLU A 71 9.13 31.44 7.53
N LEU A 72 9.98 30.46 7.20
CA LEU A 72 11.40 30.71 6.90
C LEU A 72 11.61 31.70 5.75
N CYS A 73 10.82 31.59 4.67
CA CYS A 73 10.88 32.54 3.56
C CYS A 73 10.46 33.95 3.99
N GLN A 74 9.39 34.08 4.77
CA GLN A 74 8.94 35.38 5.28
C GLN A 74 9.97 35.99 6.23
N ASP A 75 10.56 35.20 7.11
CA ASP A 75 11.60 35.64 8.02
C ASP A 75 12.89 36.01 7.28
N ALA A 76 13.25 35.28 6.22
CA ALA A 76 14.37 35.62 5.36
C ALA A 76 14.16 36.96 4.63
N LEU A 77 12.92 37.30 4.23
CA LEU A 77 12.61 38.61 3.65
C LEU A 77 12.76 39.75 4.67
N LYS A 78 12.35 39.52 5.93
CA LYS A 78 12.49 40.51 7.01
C LYS A 78 13.93 40.64 7.49
N HIS A 79 14.68 39.54 7.48
CA HIS A 79 16.05 39.44 7.98
C HIS A 79 16.96 38.78 6.94
N PRO A 80 17.31 39.48 5.85
CA PRO A 80 18.04 38.88 4.72
C PRO A 80 19.44 38.38 5.07
N HIS A 81 20.04 38.90 6.14
CA HIS A 81 21.36 38.51 6.63
C HIS A 81 21.31 37.38 7.68
N TRP A 82 20.15 37.06 8.24
CA TRP A 82 20.01 36.00 9.25
C TRP A 82 20.34 34.60 8.72
N PRO A 83 19.95 34.20 7.49
CA PRO A 83 20.34 32.91 6.94
C PRO A 83 21.86 32.75 6.88
N LEU A 84 22.58 33.79 6.43
CA LEU A 84 24.05 33.82 6.43
C LEU A 84 24.61 33.73 7.85
N LEU A 85 24.06 34.50 8.79
CA LEU A 85 24.51 34.48 10.19
C LEU A 85 24.28 33.11 10.85
N ARG A 86 23.15 32.46 10.53
CA ARG A 86 22.81 31.10 10.99
C ARG A 86 23.69 30.05 10.33
N TRP A 87 24.05 30.23 9.07
CA TRP A 87 24.95 29.33 8.35
C TRP A 87 26.39 29.45 8.86
N VAL A 88 26.83 30.66 9.21
CA VAL A 88 28.11 30.90 9.89
C VAL A 88 28.14 30.26 11.28
N ARG A 89 27.02 30.31 12.02
CA ARG A 89 26.96 29.85 13.41
C ARG A 89 26.61 28.38 13.60
N PHE A 90 25.87 27.77 12.68
CA PHE A 90 25.36 26.39 12.79
C PHE A 90 25.58 25.56 11.52
N GLY A 91 26.21 26.13 10.50
CA GLY A 91 26.52 25.42 9.27
C GLY A 91 27.77 24.55 9.40
N PRO A 92 28.12 23.83 8.34
CA PRO A 92 29.25 22.90 8.34
C PRO A 92 30.61 23.56 8.61
N MET A 93 30.75 24.88 8.38
CA MET A 93 31.96 25.62 8.70
C MET A 93 31.98 26.25 10.11
N ALA A 94 30.92 26.10 10.90
CA ALA A 94 30.84 26.71 12.23
C ALA A 94 31.98 26.26 13.15
N GLY A 95 32.33 24.97 13.13
CA GLY A 95 33.45 24.43 13.92
C GLY A 95 34.81 25.01 13.52
N ALA A 96 35.06 25.19 12.23
CA ALA A 96 36.30 25.80 11.74
C ALA A 96 36.40 27.29 12.14
N ILE A 97 35.27 28.01 12.15
CA ILE A 97 35.19 29.41 12.59
C ILE A 97 35.43 29.53 14.10
N GLU A 98 34.89 28.60 14.90
CA GLU A 98 35.20 28.55 16.34
C GLU A 98 36.66 28.24 16.62
N GLN A 99 37.27 27.28 15.91
CA GLN A 99 38.70 26.97 16.02
C GLN A 99 39.59 28.16 15.66
N PHE A 100 39.26 28.90 14.59
CA PHE A 100 39.95 30.14 14.22
C PHE A 100 39.83 31.22 15.31
N LYS A 101 38.65 31.36 15.91
CA LYS A 101 38.40 32.34 16.97
C LYS A 101 39.16 32.00 18.26
N ASN A 102 39.33 30.71 18.55
CA ASN A 102 40.03 30.23 19.73
C ASN A 102 41.56 30.13 19.52
N GLY A 103 42.06 30.42 18.31
CA GLY A 103 43.48 30.38 17.99
C GLY A 103 44.06 28.96 17.92
N GLU A 104 43.22 27.96 17.65
CA GLU A 104 43.60 26.55 17.57
C GLU A 104 43.95 26.10 16.13
N LEU A 105 44.00 27.05 15.19
CA LEU A 105 44.38 26.89 13.78
C LEU A 105 45.64 27.69 13.44
#